data_AF-A0A7C6B050-F1
#
_entry.id   AF-A0A7C6B050-F1
#
_cell.length_a   1.000
_cell.length_b   1.000
_cell.length_c   1.000
_cell.angle_alpha   90.00
_cell.angle_beta   90.00
_cell.angle_gamma   90.00
#
_symmetry.space_group_name_H-M   'P 1'
#
loop_
_entity.id
_entity.type
_entity.pdbx_description
1 polymer ?
#
loop_
_entity_poly.entity_id
_entity_poly.type
_entity_poly.pdbx_seq_one_letter_code
_entity_poly.pdbx_strand_id
1 'polypeptide(L)' 'MQPTQPWIVSVTTMNFQRDVLDQSRNVPVVIDFWAPWCGPCGMLGPILAKIAR' A
#
# COMPACT_ATOMS: atom_id res chain seq x y z
N MET A 1 -2.05 -8.26 5.21
CA MET A 1 -1.95 -8.62 3.78
C MET A 1 -0.52 -9.08 3.52
N GLN A 2 -0.32 -10.29 2.99
CA GLN A 2 1.02 -10.86 2.83
C GLN A 2 1.74 -10.22 1.62
N PRO A 3 2.97 -9.71 1.80
CA PRO A 3 3.72 -9.06 0.75
C PRO A 3 4.43 -10.15 -0.07
N THR A 4 3.74 -10.73 -1.05
CA THR A 4 4.38 -11.58 -2.06
C THR A 4 4.88 -10.77 -3.26
N GLN A 5 4.71 -9.44 -3.24
CA GLN A 5 5.07 -8.52 -4.32
C GLN A 5 6.07 -7.47 -3.82
N PRO A 6 7.13 -7.16 -4.59
CA PRO A 6 8.17 -6.21 -4.17
C PRO A 6 7.65 -4.77 -4.04
N TRP A 7 6.52 -4.45 -4.67
CA TRP A 7 5.95 -3.10 -4.73
C TRP A 7 4.93 -2.79 -3.62
N ILE A 8 4.65 -3.73 -2.72
CA ILE A 8 3.69 -3.56 -1.62
C ILE A 8 4.46 -3.47 -0.30
N VAL A 9 4.35 -2.32 0.36
CA VAL A 9 5.05 -2.04 1.62
C VAL A 9 4.07 -1.66 2.72
N SER A 10 4.33 -2.14 3.95
CA SER A 10 3.58 -1.72 5.13
C SER A 10 4.11 -0.39 5.64
N VAL A 11 3.23 0.61 5.73
CA VAL A 11 3.58 1.96 6.16
C VAL A 11 3.06 2.21 7.58
N THR A 12 3.90 2.84 8.37
CA THR A 12 3.64 3.40 9.70
C THR A 12 4.04 4.87 9.69
N THR A 13 3.77 5.58 10.78
CA THR A 13 4.21 6.99 10.92
C THR A 13 5.73 7.14 10.83
N MET A 14 6.51 6.13 11.25
CA MET A 14 7.97 6.21 11.27
C MET A 14 8.60 6.19 9.86
N ASN A 15 8.00 5.48 8.91
CA ASN A 15 8.53 5.32 7.56
C ASN A 15 7.71 6.04 6.49
N PHE A 16 6.63 6.74 6.85
CA PHE A 16 5.77 7.46 5.92
C PHE A 16 6.54 8.47 5.05
N GLN A 17 7.45 9.25 5.65
CA GLN A 17 8.26 10.23 4.91
C GLN A 17 9.05 9.55 3.78
N ARG A 18 9.79 8.49 4.13
CA ARG A 18 10.69 7.79 3.21
C ARG A 18 9.94 7.01 2.13
N ASP A 19 8.93 6.23 2.54
CA ASP A 19 8.30 5.22 1.68
C ASP A 19 7.11 5.78 0.88
N VAL A 20 6.51 6.89 1.33
CA VAL A 20 5.38 7.53 0.66
C VAL A 20 5.77 8.87 0.09
N LEU A 21 6.19 9.83 0.93
CA LEU A 21 6.36 11.21 0.48
C LEU A 21 7.56 11.37 -0.46
N ASP A 22 8.72 10.85 -0.09
CA ASP A 22 9.92 10.95 -0.92
C ASP A 22 9.78 10.12 -2.21
N GLN A 23 9.16 8.94 -2.15
CA GLN A 23 8.89 8.11 -3.34
C GLN A 23 7.86 8.72 -4.28
N SER A 24 6.82 9.39 -3.76
CA SER A 24 5.76 10.00 -4.57
C SER A 24 6.26 11.04 -5.58
N ARG A 25 7.48 11.56 -5.38
CA ARG A 25 8.15 12.49 -6.30
C ARG A 25 8.67 11.80 -7.56
N ASN A 26 8.94 10.50 -7.48
CA ASN A 26 9.55 9.72 -8.55
C ASN A 26 8.55 8.76 -9.21
N VAL A 27 7.64 8.18 -8.42
CA VAL A 27 6.65 7.20 -8.87
C VAL A 27 5.30 7.43 -8.18
N PRO A 28 4.17 7.21 -8.87
CA PRO A 28 2.86 7.28 -8.22
C PRO A 28 2.74 6.29 -7.07
N VAL A 29 2.29 6.77 -5.91
CA VAL A 29 2.07 5.95 -4.71
C VAL A 29 0.56 5.90 -4.40
N VAL A 30 0.02 4.70 -4.26
CA VAL A 30 -1.36 4.46 -3.85
C VAL A 30 -1.37 3.98 -2.40
N ILE A 31 -2.16 4.63 -1.55
CA ILE A 31 -2.29 4.27 -0.14
C ILE A 31 -3.60 3.52 0.07
N ASP A 32 -3.50 2.26 0.50
CA ASP A 32 -4.64 1.45 0.93
C ASP A 32 -4.83 1.58 2.45
N PHE A 33 -5.79 2.42 2.86
CA PHE A 33 -6.18 2.53 4.26
C PHE A 33 -7.15 1.41 4.63
N TRP A 34 -6.62 0.34 5.21
CA TRP A 34 -7.40 -0.85 5.58
C TRP A 34 -7.40 -1.11 7.09
N ALA A 35 -8.34 -1.96 7.53
CA ALA A 35 -8.39 -2.50 8.88
C ALA A 35 -9.01 -3.91 8.87
N PRO A 36 -8.76 -4.77 9.89
CA PRO A 36 -9.33 -6.12 9.95
C PRO A 36 -10.86 -6.18 9.94
N TRP A 37 -11.51 -5.10 10.40
CA TRP A 37 -12.96 -4.95 10.44
C TRP A 37 -13.53 -4.24 9.19
N CYS A 38 -12.68 -3.80 8.27
CA CYS A 38 -13.13 -3.18 7.02
C CYS A 38 -13.48 -4.25 5.98
N GLY A 39 -14.76 -4.63 5.94
CA GLY A 39 -15.32 -5.56 4.95
C GLY A 39 -14.94 -5.25 3.50
N PRO A 40 -15.23 -4.04 2.96
CA PRO A 40 -14.93 -3.72 1.56
C PRO A 40 -13.41 -3.65 1.26
N CYS A 41 -12.57 -3.27 2.24
CA CYS A 41 -11.12 -3.18 2.04
C CYS A 41 -10.50 -4.56 1.74
N GLY A 42 -11.04 -5.65 2.30
CA GLY A 42 -10.55 -7.00 2.04
C GLY A 42 -10.68 -7.43 0.58
N MET A 43 -11.65 -6.89 -0.15
CA MET A 43 -11.84 -7.14 -1.59
C MET A 43 -10.96 -6.25 -2.46
N LEU A 44 -10.72 -5.01 -2.02
CA LEU A 44 -9.95 -4.01 -2.76
C LEU A 44 -8.45 -4.34 -2.78
N GLY A 45 -7.89 -4.78 -1.65
CA GLY A 45 -6.46 -5.10 -1.53
C GLY A 45 -5.94 -6.05 -2.63
N PRO A 46 -6.58 -7.20 -2.90
CA PRO A 46 -6.18 -8.11 -3.98
C PRO A 46 -6.27 -7.48 -5.38
N ILE A 47 -7.16 -6.52 -5.62
CA ILE A 47 -7.28 -5.82 -6.91
C ILE A 47 -6.10 -4.86 -7.08
N LEU A 48 -5.78 -4.09 -6.03
CA LEU A 48 -4.62 -3.18 -6.03
C LEU A 48 -3.30 -3.96 -6.21
N ALA A 49 -3.17 -5.12 -5.57
CA ALA A 49 -1.98 -5.96 -5.68
C ALA A 49 -1.72 -6.48 -7.11
N LYS A 50 -2.77 -6.65 -7.93
CA LYS A 50 -2.63 -7.12 -9.33
C LYS A 50 -2.12 -6.03 -10.28
N ILE A 51 -2.29 -4.76 -9.91
CA ILE A 51 -1.91 -3.61 -10.76
C ILE A 51 -0.66 -2.88 -10.28
N ALA A 52 -0.21 -3.17 -9.05
CA ALA A 52 1.05 -2.66 -8.51
C ALA A 52 2.24 -3.22 -9.32
N ARG A 53 3.04 -2.33 -9.90
CA ARG A 53 4.19 -2.66 -10.77
C ARG A 53 5.23 -1.55 -10.75
#